data_AF-A0A975EHW0-F1
#
_entry.id   AF-A0A975EHW0-F1
#
_cell.length_a   1.000
_cell.length_b   1.000
_cell.length_c   1.000
_cell.angle_alpha   90.00
_cell.angle_beta   90.00
_cell.angle_gamma   90.00
#
_symmetry.space_group_name_H-M   'P 1'
#
loop_
_entity.id
_entity.type
_entity.pdbx_description
1 polymer ?
#
loop_
_entity_poly.entity_id
_entity_poly.type
_entity_poly.pdbx_seq_one_letter_code
_entity_poly.pdbx_strand_id
1 'polypeptide(L)'
;MKRLLIPLLAVLLAYAGQAAPFPMPKDVCPPFHRDRLPLDTDSMVSLSRDLTALAQAGDPDSPRLRRASAQTLALALTLDPANSSARSCLTDIAKGHSRNAPDDGKLTRAKSRIWESFDWLASAEAGKDGNSFADLLGDAASALDPGHPTAVSLRDAGERGKWDGWVAPLASFEERKPVIREPAEEEKEPENETTPTLASKLRPYAASIGAVLYDYDEGARKFILRPTTVSMEASEREHEDWDNGPRLRLDVTCREGFEDTTRDNVSRPIQMALEGIHGSRLPAGRVRIHTGTARNYSNTRNQDDMTGPGLILANAAITGIAPEATIIARLDGPDNLALPSYFWSKLEALVDGPGGRLIVPKGAEEYLMAVLALEKPEFFLKYEVLAASSPQDAIALCAKVPDENQAAIHARFKEIRDKSESGALGSYLANIHIRKRLMDISEAAPYHLSAKLLALQGSGARPRMLDKKILAAEILQAIDPFQEFVDMNYDDISSKSAGEMDSAQDNARTHLDRLERYTEIRDRELIGRAKSLASELRSLSRVIRGRGEVWEKIDQITEAHRTFKEANGKLRKELSEMTGDALPEDEEAMGREGERRRERFRNR
;
A
#
# COMPACT_ATOMS: atom_id res chain seq x y z
N MET A 1 42.69 -63.85 -3.65
CA MET A 1 42.78 -62.47 -3.12
C MET A 1 41.55 -61.70 -3.56
N LYS A 2 40.84 -61.07 -2.60
CA LYS A 2 39.73 -60.11 -2.74
C LYS A 2 38.43 -60.71 -3.33
N ARG A 3 37.55 -61.23 -2.47
CA ARG A 3 36.47 -60.54 -1.70
C ARG A 3 35.31 -60.15 -2.62
N LEU A 4 34.21 -60.90 -2.59
CA LEU A 4 33.12 -60.90 -1.60
C LEU A 4 32.07 -59.84 -1.90
N LEU A 5 30.85 -60.34 -2.05
CA LEU A 5 29.60 -59.79 -1.57
C LEU A 5 29.23 -58.37 -2.03
N ILE A 6 28.20 -58.34 -2.88
CA ILE A 6 27.16 -57.31 -2.83
C ILE A 6 26.13 -57.81 -1.80
N PRO A 7 26.03 -57.22 -0.60
CA PRO A 7 24.83 -57.31 0.20
C PRO A 7 24.11 -55.95 0.23
N LEU A 8 22.80 -56.01 0.01
CA LEU A 8 21.79 -55.45 0.91
C LEU A 8 22.23 -54.24 1.75
N LEU A 9 21.87 -53.00 1.35
CA LEU A 9 21.64 -51.94 2.34
C LEU A 9 20.79 -50.78 1.80
N ALA A 10 19.76 -50.47 2.61
CA ALA A 10 19.10 -49.19 2.79
C ALA A 10 18.15 -48.71 1.68
N VAL A 11 16.93 -49.25 1.75
CA VAL A 11 15.72 -48.42 1.83
C VAL A 11 15.96 -47.37 2.92
N LEU A 12 16.48 -46.20 2.53
CA LEU A 12 16.39 -44.98 3.33
C LEU A 12 15.19 -44.23 2.76
N LEU A 13 14.02 -44.54 3.32
CA LEU A 13 12.95 -43.55 3.39
C LEU A 13 13.59 -42.27 3.91
N ALA A 14 13.73 -41.27 3.05
CA ALA A 14 13.85 -39.90 3.50
C ALA A 14 12.50 -39.55 4.14
N TYR A 15 12.35 -39.90 5.43
CA TYR A 15 11.46 -39.20 6.33
C TYR A 15 12.00 -37.77 6.44
N ALA A 16 11.77 -36.96 5.41
CA ALA A 16 11.69 -35.53 5.60
C ALA A 16 10.46 -35.34 6.51
N GLY A 17 10.72 -35.17 7.81
CA GLY A 17 9.69 -34.98 8.80
C GLY A 17 8.80 -33.82 8.37
N GLN A 18 7.61 -34.13 7.86
CA GLN A 18 6.54 -33.15 7.80
C GLN A 18 6.30 -32.69 9.23
N ALA A 19 6.48 -31.40 9.48
CA ALA A 19 6.02 -30.77 10.71
C ALA A 19 4.56 -31.20 10.92
N ALA A 20 4.26 -31.67 12.14
CA ALA A 20 2.89 -32.08 12.45
C ALA A 20 1.95 -30.89 12.20
N PRO A 21 0.72 -31.12 11.70
CA PRO A 21 -0.20 -30.05 11.36
C PRO A 21 -0.46 -29.17 12.59
N PHE A 22 -0.41 -27.86 12.38
CA PHE A 22 -0.75 -26.84 13.36
C PHE A 22 -1.92 -26.02 12.82
N PRO A 23 -3.17 -26.36 13.19
CA PRO A 23 -4.33 -25.54 12.87
C PRO A 23 -4.22 -24.15 13.50
N MET A 24 -4.36 -23.10 12.68
CA MET A 24 -4.36 -21.72 13.15
C MET A 24 -5.65 -21.42 13.95
N PRO A 25 -5.58 -20.60 15.01
CA PRO A 25 -6.76 -20.00 15.61
C PRO A 25 -7.57 -19.24 14.56
N LYS A 26 -8.90 -19.29 14.65
CA LYS A 26 -9.80 -18.61 13.70
C LYS A 26 -10.12 -17.18 14.18
N ASP A 27 -10.32 -16.26 13.23
CA ASP A 27 -10.77 -14.89 13.52
C ASP A 27 -12.28 -14.85 13.79
N VAL A 28 -12.70 -15.43 14.91
CA VAL A 28 -14.09 -15.42 15.41
C VAL A 28 -14.16 -14.53 16.65
N CYS A 29 -15.33 -13.93 16.91
CA CYS A 29 -15.53 -13.08 18.10
C CYS A 29 -15.16 -13.86 19.38
N PRO A 30 -14.20 -13.37 20.19
CA PRO A 30 -13.76 -14.08 21.39
C PRO A 30 -14.91 -14.20 22.40
N PRO A 31 -14.91 -15.24 23.26
CA PRO A 31 -15.98 -15.48 24.22
C PRO A 31 -16.02 -14.47 25.40
N PHE A 32 -15.25 -13.39 25.32
CA PHE A 32 -15.21 -12.27 26.26
C PHE A 32 -15.04 -10.95 25.50
N HIS A 33 -15.52 -9.86 26.08
CA HIS A 33 -15.34 -8.52 25.52
C HIS A 33 -14.05 -7.88 26.04
N ARG A 34 -13.09 -7.59 25.14
CA ARG A 34 -11.81 -6.96 25.48
C ARG A 34 -11.97 -5.63 26.23
N ASP A 35 -12.94 -4.81 25.82
CA ASP A 35 -13.26 -3.50 26.42
C ASP A 35 -13.89 -3.61 27.81
N ARG A 36 -14.32 -4.81 28.23
CA ARG A 36 -14.91 -5.09 29.54
C ARG A 36 -13.99 -5.86 30.48
N LEU A 37 -12.76 -6.13 30.05
CA LEU A 37 -11.77 -6.70 30.93
C LEU A 37 -11.40 -5.66 32.01
N PRO A 38 -11.31 -6.06 33.28
CA PRO A 38 -10.92 -5.15 34.35
C PRO A 38 -9.43 -4.73 34.30
N LEU A 39 -8.73 -4.92 33.18
CA LEU A 39 -7.32 -4.60 32.97
C LEU A 39 -7.19 -3.29 32.19
N ASP A 40 -6.25 -2.43 32.58
CA ASP A 40 -5.89 -1.26 31.78
C ASP A 40 -5.11 -1.67 30.50
N THR A 41 -4.98 -0.72 29.57
CA THR A 41 -4.35 -0.97 28.27
C THR A 41 -2.89 -1.43 28.38
N ASP A 42 -2.12 -0.87 29.33
CA ASP A 42 -0.71 -1.22 29.50
C ASP A 42 -0.59 -2.62 30.11
N SER A 43 -1.47 -2.97 31.07
CA SER A 43 -1.57 -4.33 31.61
C SER A 43 -1.94 -5.36 30.54
N MET A 44 -2.87 -5.04 29.63
CA MET A 44 -3.21 -5.92 28.50
C MET A 44 -2.03 -6.13 27.54
N VAL A 45 -1.28 -5.08 27.22
CA VAL A 45 -0.07 -5.18 26.38
C VAL A 45 1.02 -6.00 27.08
N SER A 46 1.25 -5.78 28.37
CA SER A 46 2.23 -6.56 29.14
C SER A 46 1.85 -8.04 29.21
N LEU A 47 0.59 -8.35 29.52
CA LEU A 47 0.11 -9.72 29.58
C LEU A 47 0.16 -10.41 28.21
N SER A 48 -0.15 -9.70 27.12
CA SER A 48 0.00 -10.21 25.75
C SER A 48 1.45 -10.63 25.44
N ARG A 49 2.44 -9.85 25.89
CA ARG A 49 3.87 -10.18 25.73
C ARG A 49 4.28 -11.38 26.58
N ASP A 50 3.80 -11.46 27.82
CA ASP A 50 4.08 -12.60 28.69
C ASP A 50 3.50 -13.91 28.13
N LEU A 51 2.27 -13.85 27.58
CA LEU A 51 1.63 -14.98 26.89
C LEU A 51 2.44 -15.42 25.66
N THR A 52 2.96 -14.46 24.90
CA THR A 52 3.83 -14.75 23.74
C THR A 52 5.07 -15.52 24.17
N ALA A 53 5.73 -15.08 25.26
CA ALA A 53 6.89 -15.77 25.81
C ALA A 53 6.54 -17.19 26.30
N LEU A 54 5.39 -17.37 26.96
CA LEU A 54 4.94 -18.68 27.41
C LEU A 54 4.69 -19.65 26.22
N ALA A 55 4.07 -19.16 25.14
CA ALA A 55 3.81 -19.96 23.94
C ALA A 55 5.10 -20.40 23.21
N GLN A 56 6.14 -19.55 23.22
CA GLN A 56 7.44 -19.86 22.65
C GLN A 56 8.15 -21.01 23.37
N ALA A 57 7.89 -21.20 24.66
CA ALA A 57 8.51 -22.25 25.47
C ALA A 57 7.88 -23.65 25.32
N GLY A 58 6.71 -23.77 24.69
CA GLY A 58 6.03 -25.06 24.52
C GLY A 58 6.80 -26.02 23.60
N ASP A 59 6.82 -27.32 23.87
CA ASP A 59 7.47 -28.31 23.00
C ASP A 59 6.74 -28.44 21.63
N PRO A 60 7.43 -28.28 20.48
CA PRO A 60 6.79 -28.40 19.16
C PRO A 60 6.33 -29.82 18.85
N ASP A 61 6.86 -30.84 19.50
CA ASP A 61 6.61 -32.24 19.15
C ASP A 61 5.40 -32.83 19.87
N SER A 62 4.95 -32.21 20.97
CA SER A 62 3.75 -32.60 21.71
C SER A 62 2.48 -31.95 21.13
N PRO A 63 1.51 -32.72 20.60
CA PRO A 63 0.22 -32.19 20.10
C PRO A 63 -0.51 -31.32 21.13
N ARG A 64 -0.44 -31.72 22.40
CA ARG A 64 -1.05 -31.01 23.52
C ARG A 64 -0.39 -29.65 23.75
N LEU A 65 0.94 -29.59 23.70
CA LEU A 65 1.67 -28.33 23.88
C LEU A 65 1.56 -27.43 22.65
N ARG A 66 1.46 -28.00 21.43
CA ARG A 66 1.10 -27.24 20.22
C ARG A 66 -0.27 -26.57 20.38
N ARG A 67 -1.30 -27.32 20.77
CA ARG A 67 -2.64 -26.73 20.99
C ARG A 67 -2.61 -25.66 22.08
N ALA A 68 -1.89 -25.89 23.17
CA ALA A 68 -1.73 -24.89 24.22
C ALA A 68 -1.03 -23.62 23.73
N SER A 69 0.05 -23.73 22.93
CA SER A 69 0.68 -22.57 22.29
C SER A 69 -0.28 -21.82 21.36
N ALA A 70 -1.15 -22.53 20.63
CA ALA A 70 -2.18 -21.90 19.80
C ALA A 70 -3.21 -21.11 20.64
N GLN A 71 -3.67 -21.69 21.75
CA GLN A 71 -4.57 -21.05 22.71
C GLN A 71 -3.95 -19.79 23.32
N THR A 72 -2.70 -19.88 23.77
CA THR A 72 -1.97 -18.76 24.37
C THR A 72 -1.74 -17.61 23.38
N LEU A 73 -1.42 -17.92 22.12
CA LEU A 73 -1.23 -16.91 21.08
C LEU A 73 -2.55 -16.28 20.62
N ALA A 74 -3.64 -17.03 20.59
CA ALA A 74 -4.98 -16.47 20.34
C ALA A 74 -5.37 -15.44 21.41
N LEU A 75 -5.11 -15.76 22.69
CA LEU A 75 -5.34 -14.82 23.79
C LEU A 75 -4.43 -13.59 23.68
N ALA A 76 -3.14 -13.76 23.37
CA ALA A 76 -2.20 -12.66 23.21
C ALA A 76 -2.64 -11.66 22.12
N LEU A 77 -3.06 -12.16 20.96
CA LEU A 77 -3.51 -11.33 19.83
C LEU A 77 -4.87 -10.66 20.10
N THR A 78 -5.69 -11.26 20.96
CA THR A 78 -6.96 -10.64 21.36
C THR A 78 -6.74 -9.50 22.35
N LEU A 79 -5.81 -9.65 23.29
CA LEU A 79 -5.45 -8.58 24.24
C LEU A 79 -4.74 -7.41 23.58
N ASP A 80 -3.79 -7.69 22.69
CA ASP A 80 -3.05 -6.70 21.94
C ASP A 80 -2.97 -7.10 20.45
N PRO A 81 -3.93 -6.64 19.63
CA PRO A 81 -3.92 -6.89 18.20
C PRO A 81 -2.66 -6.35 17.51
N ALA A 82 -1.92 -5.40 18.10
CA ALA A 82 -0.69 -4.83 17.57
C ALA A 82 0.57 -5.66 17.90
N ASN A 83 0.45 -6.73 18.72
CA ASN A 83 1.58 -7.57 19.11
C ASN A 83 2.14 -8.38 17.92
N SER A 84 3.11 -7.79 17.22
CA SER A 84 3.80 -8.41 16.08
C SER A 84 4.57 -9.67 16.49
N SER A 85 5.10 -9.73 17.72
CA SER A 85 5.84 -10.90 18.21
C SER A 85 4.95 -12.13 18.36
N ALA A 86 3.71 -11.96 18.80
CA ALA A 86 2.72 -13.05 18.84
C ALA A 86 2.36 -13.54 17.43
N ARG A 87 2.17 -12.63 16.46
CA ARG A 87 1.88 -13.01 15.05
C ARG A 87 3.05 -13.75 14.41
N SER A 88 4.28 -13.27 14.64
CA SER A 88 5.50 -13.97 14.19
C SER A 88 5.59 -15.36 14.83
N CYS A 89 5.40 -15.46 16.15
CA CYS A 89 5.45 -16.74 16.85
C CYS A 89 4.40 -17.74 16.34
N LEU A 90 3.17 -17.29 16.08
CA LEU A 90 2.10 -18.12 15.52
C LEU A 90 2.47 -18.62 14.11
N THR A 91 3.04 -17.74 13.29
CA THR A 91 3.49 -18.05 11.93
C THR A 91 4.67 -19.03 11.95
N ASP A 92 5.61 -18.86 12.87
CA ASP A 92 6.77 -19.73 13.01
C ASP A 92 6.37 -21.14 13.44
N ILE A 93 5.44 -21.26 14.40
CA ILE A 93 4.90 -22.55 14.82
C ILE A 93 4.14 -23.22 13.67
N ALA A 94 3.31 -22.49 12.93
CA ALA A 94 2.56 -23.02 11.80
C ALA A 94 3.45 -23.52 10.65
N LYS A 95 4.59 -22.86 10.44
CA LYS A 95 5.58 -23.24 9.41
C LYS A 95 6.60 -24.28 9.88
N GLY A 96 6.54 -24.71 11.15
CA GLY A 96 7.49 -25.66 11.73
C GLY A 96 8.92 -25.11 11.90
N HIS A 97 9.09 -23.79 11.94
CA HIS A 97 10.39 -23.16 12.16
C HIS A 97 10.85 -23.27 13.62
N SER A 98 12.17 -23.27 13.83
CA SER A 98 12.77 -23.22 15.17
C SER A 98 12.36 -21.93 15.88
N ARG A 99 11.83 -22.06 17.08
CA ARG A 99 11.45 -20.92 17.92
C ARG A 99 12.68 -20.39 18.65
N ASN A 100 12.82 -19.07 18.70
CA ASN A 100 13.74 -18.44 19.64
C ASN A 100 13.15 -18.60 21.04
N ALA A 101 13.63 -19.59 21.79
CA ALA A 101 13.21 -19.78 23.16
C ALA A 101 13.53 -18.50 23.97
N PRO A 102 12.59 -17.99 24.77
CA PRO A 102 12.84 -16.85 25.63
C PRO A 102 13.92 -17.21 26.66
N ASP A 103 14.70 -16.21 27.08
CA ASP A 103 15.64 -16.33 28.20
C ASP A 103 14.93 -16.90 29.46
N ASP A 104 15.54 -17.87 30.14
CA ASP A 104 14.95 -18.58 31.29
C ASP A 104 14.48 -17.63 32.40
N GLY A 105 15.23 -16.53 32.62
CA GLY A 105 14.86 -15.50 33.59
C GLY A 105 13.64 -14.69 33.16
N LYS A 106 13.47 -14.44 31.85
CA LYS A 106 12.27 -13.80 31.29
C LYS A 106 11.06 -14.74 31.33
N LEU A 107 11.25 -16.01 30.99
CA LEU A 107 10.18 -17.01 31.02
C LEU A 107 9.63 -17.22 32.43
N THR A 108 10.52 -17.31 33.43
CA THR A 108 10.11 -17.45 34.84
C THR A 108 9.25 -16.28 35.30
N ARG A 109 9.65 -15.04 34.97
CA ARG A 109 8.86 -13.83 35.29
C ARG A 109 7.52 -13.80 34.55
N ALA A 110 7.50 -14.19 33.28
CA ALA A 110 6.26 -14.25 32.49
C ALA A 110 5.27 -15.25 33.10
N LYS A 111 5.75 -16.44 33.51
CA LYS A 111 4.93 -17.44 34.21
C LYS A 111 4.33 -16.89 35.50
N SER A 112 5.13 -16.26 36.36
CA SER A 112 4.63 -15.65 37.61
C SER A 112 3.54 -14.60 37.34
N ARG A 113 3.77 -13.68 36.38
CA ARG A 113 2.79 -12.62 36.06
C ARG A 113 1.50 -13.16 35.44
N ILE A 114 1.59 -14.22 34.65
CA ILE A 114 0.42 -14.90 34.09
C ILE A 114 -0.43 -15.51 35.20
N TRP A 115 0.19 -16.21 36.16
CA TRP A 115 -0.54 -16.80 37.29
C TRP A 115 -1.08 -15.75 38.26
N GLU A 116 -0.36 -14.66 38.52
CA GLU A 116 -0.88 -13.51 39.28
C GLU A 116 -2.10 -12.87 38.61
N SER A 117 -2.04 -12.71 37.28
CA SER A 117 -3.18 -12.21 36.50
C SER A 117 -4.36 -13.17 36.55
N PHE A 118 -4.11 -14.47 36.44
CA PHE A 118 -5.14 -15.51 36.55
C PHE A 118 -5.84 -15.47 37.91
N ASP A 119 -5.10 -15.42 39.02
CA ASP A 119 -5.68 -15.45 40.37
C ASP A 119 -6.60 -14.25 40.61
N TRP A 120 -6.19 -13.06 40.14
CA TRP A 120 -7.02 -11.87 40.25
C TRP A 120 -8.23 -11.90 39.29
N LEU A 121 -8.05 -12.33 38.03
CA LEU A 121 -9.13 -12.43 37.05
C LEU A 121 -10.17 -13.50 37.40
N ALA A 122 -9.79 -14.52 38.17
CA ALA A 122 -10.69 -15.56 38.67
C ALA A 122 -11.50 -15.14 39.91
N SER A 123 -11.25 -13.94 40.45
CA SER A 123 -11.99 -13.43 41.59
C SER A 123 -13.40 -12.97 41.20
N ALA A 124 -14.33 -12.97 42.17
CA ALA A 124 -15.68 -12.44 41.93
C ALA A 124 -15.68 -10.95 41.51
N GLU A 125 -14.63 -10.21 41.89
CA GLU A 125 -14.47 -8.78 41.64
C GLU A 125 -14.11 -8.47 40.18
N ALA A 126 -13.53 -9.42 39.45
CA ALA A 126 -13.15 -9.27 38.05
C ALA A 126 -14.34 -9.30 37.06
N GLY A 127 -15.54 -9.63 37.54
CA GLY A 127 -16.75 -9.68 36.74
C GLY A 127 -16.79 -10.83 35.73
N LYS A 128 -17.85 -10.87 34.92
CA LYS A 128 -18.15 -12.02 34.04
C LYS A 128 -17.11 -12.20 32.92
N ASP A 129 -16.70 -11.11 32.27
CA ASP A 129 -15.71 -11.14 31.19
C ASP A 129 -14.31 -11.45 31.73
N GLY A 130 -13.94 -10.92 32.91
CA GLY A 130 -12.70 -11.26 33.60
C GLY A 130 -12.61 -12.75 33.96
N ASN A 131 -13.67 -13.32 34.54
CA ASN A 131 -13.74 -14.74 34.86
C ASN A 131 -13.70 -15.63 33.60
N SER A 132 -14.40 -15.22 32.53
CA SER A 132 -14.37 -15.96 31.25
C SER A 132 -12.97 -15.95 30.64
N PHE A 133 -12.24 -14.84 30.78
CA PHE A 133 -10.85 -14.75 30.36
C PHE A 133 -9.92 -15.56 31.28
N ALA A 134 -10.17 -15.61 32.60
CA ALA A 134 -9.43 -16.46 33.54
C ALA A 134 -9.55 -17.95 33.21
N ASP A 135 -10.74 -18.43 32.84
CA ASP A 135 -10.95 -19.82 32.44
C ASP A 135 -10.11 -20.20 31.20
N LEU A 136 -10.08 -19.32 30.18
CA LEU A 136 -9.25 -19.51 28.98
C LEU A 136 -7.75 -19.42 29.32
N LEU A 137 -7.37 -18.46 30.14
CA LEU A 137 -5.98 -18.27 30.56
C LEU A 137 -5.46 -19.49 31.33
N GLY A 138 -6.26 -20.02 32.25
CA GLY A 138 -5.94 -21.20 33.06
C GLY A 138 -5.81 -22.48 32.23
N ASP A 139 -6.69 -22.69 31.26
CA ASP A 139 -6.61 -23.84 30.34
C ASP A 139 -5.28 -23.85 29.57
N ALA A 140 -4.89 -22.71 29.00
CA ALA A 140 -3.67 -22.60 28.19
C ALA A 140 -2.40 -22.64 29.06
N ALA A 141 -2.39 -21.92 30.19
CA ALA A 141 -1.24 -21.84 31.09
C ALA A 141 -0.96 -23.16 31.81
N SER A 142 -1.99 -23.91 32.24
CA SER A 142 -1.82 -25.19 32.93
C SER A 142 -1.14 -26.27 32.08
N ALA A 143 -1.29 -26.19 30.74
CA ALA A 143 -0.62 -27.09 29.82
C ALA A 143 0.86 -26.71 29.59
N LEU A 144 1.18 -25.41 29.49
CA LEU A 144 2.54 -24.91 29.22
C LEU A 144 3.40 -24.75 30.49
N ASP A 145 2.78 -24.70 31.67
CA ASP A 145 3.47 -24.60 32.97
C ASP A 145 2.95 -25.64 33.99
N PRO A 146 3.20 -26.95 33.75
CA PRO A 146 2.64 -28.02 34.56
C PRO A 146 3.20 -28.09 35.99
N GLY A 147 4.27 -27.36 36.29
CA GLY A 147 4.91 -27.32 37.61
C GLY A 147 4.25 -26.35 38.61
N HIS A 148 3.31 -25.50 38.16
CA HIS A 148 2.62 -24.57 39.05
C HIS A 148 1.59 -25.29 39.93
N PRO A 149 1.46 -24.98 41.24
CA PRO A 149 0.50 -25.63 42.13
C PRO A 149 -0.95 -25.61 41.62
N THR A 150 -1.36 -24.49 40.99
CA THR A 150 -2.72 -24.32 40.43
C THR A 150 -2.93 -25.11 39.14
N ALA A 151 -1.86 -25.40 38.37
CA ALA A 151 -1.97 -26.09 37.09
C ALA A 151 -2.47 -27.54 37.23
N VAL A 152 -2.09 -28.22 38.32
CA VAL A 152 -2.52 -29.61 38.59
C VAL A 152 -4.04 -29.67 38.77
N SER A 153 -4.57 -28.80 39.65
CA SER A 153 -6.01 -28.76 39.95
C SER A 153 -6.85 -28.38 38.72
N LEU A 154 -6.37 -27.45 37.89
CA LEU A 154 -7.04 -27.04 36.67
C LEU A 154 -7.05 -28.12 35.60
N ARG A 155 -5.95 -28.86 35.48
CA ARG A 155 -5.84 -29.95 34.51
C ARG A 155 -6.78 -31.11 34.84
N ASP A 156 -6.91 -31.43 36.13
CA ASP A 156 -7.78 -32.52 36.59
C ASP A 156 -9.26 -32.15 36.49
N ALA A 157 -9.59 -30.85 36.53
CA ALA A 157 -10.96 -30.33 36.33
C ALA A 157 -11.41 -30.31 34.87
N GLY A 158 -10.49 -30.50 33.91
CA GLY A 158 -10.77 -30.39 32.47
C GLY A 158 -10.82 -28.94 31.97
N GLU A 159 -10.96 -28.77 30.65
CA GLU A 159 -11.03 -27.45 30.00
C GLU A 159 -12.32 -26.72 30.38
N ARG A 160 -12.18 -25.48 30.87
CA ARG A 160 -13.31 -24.64 31.30
C ARG A 160 -13.63 -23.52 30.31
N GLY A 161 -12.64 -23.15 29.49
CA GLY A 161 -12.75 -22.13 28.47
C GLY A 161 -13.57 -22.56 27.25
N LYS A 162 -14.31 -21.62 26.67
CA LYS A 162 -15.09 -21.83 25.44
C LYS A 162 -14.20 -21.73 24.19
N TRP A 163 -13.43 -22.78 23.92
CA TRP A 163 -12.49 -22.83 22.79
C TRP A 163 -13.12 -23.21 21.44
N ASP A 164 -14.33 -23.77 21.45
CA ASP A 164 -14.98 -24.27 20.24
C ASP A 164 -15.19 -23.17 19.20
N GLY A 165 -14.89 -23.48 17.93
CA GLY A 165 -14.88 -22.52 16.84
C GLY A 165 -13.73 -21.49 16.85
N TRP A 166 -12.97 -21.35 17.95
CA TRP A 166 -11.87 -20.40 18.06
C TRP A 166 -10.49 -21.04 17.94
N VAL A 167 -10.25 -22.16 18.63
CA VAL A 167 -9.05 -22.99 18.48
C VAL A 167 -9.48 -24.42 18.18
N ALA A 168 -8.83 -25.08 17.23
CA ALA A 168 -9.17 -26.45 16.83
C ALA A 168 -9.08 -27.45 18.01
N PRO A 169 -9.86 -28.54 18.00
CA PRO A 169 -9.78 -29.58 19.03
C PRO A 169 -8.43 -30.30 18.98
N LEU A 170 -8.06 -30.96 20.09
CA LEU A 170 -6.76 -31.64 20.23
C LEU A 170 -6.47 -32.65 19.11
N ALA A 171 -7.48 -33.39 18.64
CA ALA A 171 -7.36 -34.36 17.56
C ALA A 171 -6.77 -33.75 16.26
N SER A 172 -7.07 -32.49 15.97
CA SER A 172 -6.56 -31.79 14.78
C SER A 172 -5.05 -31.48 14.86
N PHE A 173 -4.44 -31.59 16.03
CA PHE A 173 -2.99 -31.45 16.24
C PHE A 173 -2.26 -32.81 16.25
N GLU A 174 -2.98 -33.93 16.17
CA GLU A 174 -2.43 -35.30 16.26
C GLU A 174 -2.20 -35.97 14.88
N GLU A 175 -2.88 -35.53 13.83
CA GLU A 175 -2.88 -36.25 12.53
C GLU A 175 -1.54 -36.18 11.77
N ARG A 176 -0.91 -37.35 11.53
CA ARG A 176 0.10 -37.54 10.48
C ARG A 176 -0.36 -38.69 9.59
N LYS A 177 -0.74 -38.44 8.33
CA LYS A 177 -0.89 -39.51 7.33
C LYS A 177 -0.27 -39.12 5.99
N PRO A 178 0.65 -39.95 5.44
CA PRO A 178 1.07 -39.89 4.05
C PRO A 178 0.06 -40.67 3.19
N VAL A 179 -0.35 -40.13 2.05
CA VAL A 179 -1.21 -40.84 1.09
C VAL A 179 -0.35 -41.37 -0.05
N ILE A 180 -0.25 -42.70 -0.14
CA ILE A 180 0.24 -43.45 -1.30
C ILE A 180 -0.94 -43.54 -2.29
N ARG A 181 -0.72 -43.18 -3.57
CA ARG A 181 -1.70 -43.34 -4.65
C ARG A 181 -1.60 -44.75 -5.24
N GLU A 182 -2.69 -45.52 -5.16
CA GLU A 182 -3.01 -46.58 -6.13
C GLU A 182 -4.04 -46.06 -7.16
N PRO A 183 -4.11 -46.64 -8.37
CA PRO A 183 -4.83 -46.07 -9.50
C PRO A 183 -6.35 -46.23 -9.37
N ALA A 184 -7.06 -45.25 -9.92
CA ALA A 184 -8.51 -45.04 -9.78
C ALA A 184 -9.38 -46.07 -10.51
N GLU A 185 -10.55 -46.34 -9.93
CA GLU A 185 -11.79 -46.59 -10.66
C GLU A 185 -12.91 -45.69 -10.09
N GLU A 186 -13.79 -45.28 -10.98
CA GLU A 186 -14.69 -44.12 -10.92
C GLU A 186 -15.91 -44.32 -10.01
N GLU A 187 -16.31 -43.29 -9.27
CA GLU A 187 -17.72 -42.94 -9.07
C GLU A 187 -17.86 -41.46 -8.65
N LYS A 188 -18.82 -40.77 -9.26
CA LYS A 188 -19.04 -39.30 -9.21
C LYS A 188 -19.87 -38.88 -8.00
N GLU A 189 -19.49 -37.78 -7.33
CA GLU A 189 -20.38 -36.70 -6.85
C GLU A 189 -19.57 -35.57 -6.16
N PRO A 190 -20.14 -34.36 -5.99
CA PRO A 190 -20.08 -33.20 -6.88
C PRO A 190 -18.94 -32.22 -6.55
N GLU A 191 -18.72 -31.30 -7.49
CA GLU A 191 -17.77 -30.17 -7.44
C GLU A 191 -17.86 -29.40 -6.12
N ASN A 192 -16.81 -29.48 -5.31
CA ASN A 192 -16.51 -28.47 -4.30
C ASN A 192 -15.32 -27.65 -4.80
N GLU A 193 -15.54 -26.35 -4.81
CA GLU A 193 -14.72 -25.30 -5.37
C GLU A 193 -13.24 -25.47 -5.02
N THR A 194 -12.45 -25.63 -6.07
CA THR A 194 -10.99 -25.64 -6.01
C THR A 194 -10.49 -24.37 -5.35
N THR A 195 -9.85 -24.50 -4.19
CA THR A 195 -8.80 -23.56 -3.82
C THR A 195 -7.73 -23.64 -4.92
N PRO A 196 -7.36 -22.55 -5.61
CA PRO A 196 -6.44 -22.65 -6.73
C PRO A 196 -5.06 -23.02 -6.21
N THR A 197 -4.64 -24.27 -6.44
CA THR A 197 -3.22 -24.63 -6.36
C THR A 197 -2.51 -23.78 -7.40
N LEU A 198 -1.65 -22.82 -6.98
CA LEU A 198 -0.89 -21.99 -7.91
C LEU A 198 -0.22 -22.87 -8.95
N ALA A 199 -0.45 -22.57 -10.23
CA ALA A 199 0.13 -23.32 -11.33
C ALA A 199 1.67 -23.33 -11.20
N SER A 200 2.30 -24.44 -11.57
CA SER A 200 3.77 -24.52 -11.51
C SER A 200 4.46 -23.61 -12.55
N LYS A 201 3.72 -23.21 -13.59
CA LYS A 201 4.14 -22.30 -14.66
C LYS A 201 3.05 -21.27 -14.96
N LEU A 202 3.45 -20.08 -15.39
CA LEU A 202 2.54 -19.06 -15.90
C LEU A 202 1.93 -19.50 -17.24
N ARG A 203 0.65 -19.17 -17.43
CA ARG A 203 -0.02 -19.27 -18.72
C ARG A 203 0.05 -17.93 -19.44
N PRO A 204 0.01 -17.92 -20.78
CA PRO A 204 -0.16 -16.69 -21.53
C PRO A 204 -1.41 -15.93 -21.06
N TYR A 205 -1.23 -14.67 -20.70
CA TYR A 205 -2.28 -13.84 -20.15
C TYR A 205 -1.92 -12.37 -20.38
N ALA A 206 -2.92 -11.54 -20.64
CA ALA A 206 -2.74 -10.11 -20.83
C ALA A 206 -3.77 -9.35 -20.00
N ALA A 207 -3.35 -8.25 -19.40
CA ALA A 207 -4.22 -7.35 -18.64
C ALA A 207 -3.71 -5.92 -18.68
N SER A 208 -4.56 -5.00 -18.27
CA SER A 208 -4.24 -3.58 -18.19
C SER A 208 -4.89 -2.93 -16.97
N ILE A 209 -4.25 -1.89 -16.45
CA ILE A 209 -4.76 -1.09 -15.33
C ILE A 209 -4.47 0.40 -15.58
N GLY A 210 -5.31 1.28 -15.05
CA GLY A 210 -5.07 2.72 -15.08
C GLY A 210 -3.98 3.14 -14.08
N ALA A 211 -3.15 4.11 -14.44
CA ALA A 211 -2.18 4.76 -13.57
C ALA A 211 -2.02 6.24 -13.95
N VAL A 212 -1.27 7.00 -13.14
CA VAL A 212 -0.90 8.39 -13.44
C VAL A 212 0.61 8.55 -13.42
N LEU A 213 1.19 8.75 -14.60
CA LEU A 213 2.64 8.72 -14.83
C LEU A 213 3.12 9.99 -15.52
N TYR A 214 4.40 10.31 -15.35
CA TYR A 214 5.08 11.39 -16.07
C TYR A 214 5.34 10.99 -17.52
N ASP A 215 4.77 11.77 -18.44
CA ASP A 215 4.93 11.71 -19.88
C ASP A 215 5.68 12.96 -20.37
N TYR A 216 6.62 12.80 -21.30
CA TYR A 216 7.30 13.94 -21.92
C TYR A 216 6.40 14.54 -23.00
N ASP A 217 5.95 15.77 -22.77
CA ASP A 217 5.19 16.53 -23.74
C ASP A 217 6.16 17.23 -24.70
N GLU A 218 6.20 16.82 -25.97
CA GLU A 218 7.10 17.41 -26.97
C GLU A 218 6.77 18.89 -27.25
N GLY A 219 5.49 19.28 -27.14
CA GLY A 219 5.05 20.64 -27.37
C GLY A 219 5.47 21.58 -26.25
N ALA A 220 5.29 21.14 -25.00
CA ALA A 220 5.71 21.90 -23.81
C ALA A 220 7.17 21.64 -23.40
N ARG A 221 7.87 20.72 -24.08
CA ARG A 221 9.25 20.27 -23.81
C ARG A 221 9.50 19.90 -22.35
N LYS A 222 8.49 19.37 -21.66
CA LYS A 222 8.58 19.04 -20.24
C LYS A 222 7.82 17.78 -19.89
N PHE A 223 8.21 17.17 -18.77
CA PHE A 223 7.46 16.05 -18.20
C PHE A 223 6.21 16.55 -17.47
N ILE A 224 5.06 15.96 -17.78
CA ILE A 224 3.77 16.26 -17.17
C ILE A 224 3.07 14.97 -16.75
N LEU A 225 2.36 15.02 -15.62
CA LEU A 225 1.55 13.90 -15.16
C LEU A 225 0.32 13.74 -16.04
N ARG A 226 0.06 12.52 -16.50
CA ARG A 226 -1.15 12.19 -17.27
C ARG A 226 -1.74 10.84 -16.86
N PRO A 227 -3.08 10.70 -16.88
CA PRO A 227 -3.71 9.39 -16.81
C PRO A 227 -3.26 8.53 -17.99
N THR A 228 -2.92 7.28 -17.71
CA THR A 228 -2.44 6.32 -18.71
C THR A 228 -2.86 4.89 -18.37
N THR A 229 -2.66 3.99 -19.32
CA THR A 229 -2.91 2.57 -19.18
C THR A 229 -1.57 1.83 -19.14
N VAL A 230 -1.32 1.12 -18.04
CA VAL A 230 -0.21 0.18 -17.92
C VAL A 230 -0.73 -1.20 -18.31
N SER A 231 -0.04 -1.86 -19.23
CA SER A 231 -0.39 -3.18 -19.75
C SER A 231 0.66 -4.21 -19.36
N MET A 232 0.27 -5.48 -19.38
CA MET A 232 1.19 -6.58 -19.19
C MET A 232 0.92 -7.76 -20.10
N GLU A 233 1.97 -8.50 -20.39
CA GLU A 233 1.94 -9.78 -21.09
C GLU A 233 2.71 -10.82 -20.26
N ALA A 234 2.02 -11.89 -19.88
CA ALA A 234 2.61 -13.07 -19.27
C ALA A 234 2.94 -14.11 -20.34
N SER A 235 4.08 -14.79 -20.21
CA SER A 235 4.46 -15.90 -21.07
C SER A 235 5.10 -17.03 -20.29
N GLU A 236 4.98 -18.25 -20.81
CA GLU A 236 5.75 -19.39 -20.33
C GLU A 236 7.25 -19.12 -20.58
N ARG A 237 8.12 -19.65 -19.71
CA ARG A 237 9.56 -19.51 -19.86
C ARG A 237 10.07 -20.61 -20.80
N GLU A 238 10.69 -20.23 -21.92
CA GLU A 238 11.47 -21.17 -22.73
C GLU A 238 12.73 -21.57 -21.97
N HIS A 239 12.94 -22.88 -21.92
CA HIS A 239 14.01 -23.56 -21.21
C HIS A 239 15.31 -23.31 -21.97
N GLU A 240 16.22 -22.44 -21.50
CA GLU A 240 17.67 -22.68 -21.72
C GLU A 240 18.65 -21.79 -20.94
N ASP A 241 18.33 -20.55 -20.60
CA ASP A 241 19.30 -19.72 -19.87
C ASP A 241 18.82 -19.35 -18.46
N TRP A 242 19.75 -19.36 -17.50
CA TRP A 242 19.66 -18.86 -16.12
C TRP A 242 19.18 -19.85 -15.03
N ASP A 243 20.08 -20.74 -14.61
CA ASP A 243 19.93 -21.60 -13.41
C ASP A 243 19.99 -20.83 -12.06
N ASN A 244 20.32 -19.54 -12.07
CA ASN A 244 20.51 -18.72 -10.86
C ASN A 244 19.50 -17.56 -10.68
N GLY A 245 18.41 -17.52 -11.48
CA GLY A 245 17.42 -16.42 -11.45
C GLY A 245 16.12 -16.75 -10.70
N PRO A 246 15.31 -15.74 -10.32
CA PRO A 246 13.98 -15.98 -9.75
C PRO A 246 13.09 -16.77 -10.72
N ARG A 247 12.19 -17.61 -10.18
CA ARG A 247 11.30 -18.45 -11.01
C ARG A 247 10.37 -17.60 -11.87
N LEU A 248 9.80 -16.55 -11.26
CA LEU A 248 9.06 -15.50 -11.93
C LEU A 248 10.00 -14.35 -12.29
N ARG A 249 10.09 -14.00 -13.58
CA ARG A 249 10.81 -12.81 -14.05
C ARG A 249 9.82 -11.68 -14.34
N LEU A 250 10.03 -10.54 -13.70
CA LEU A 250 9.28 -9.32 -13.94
C LEU A 250 10.18 -8.33 -14.69
N ASP A 251 9.78 -7.97 -15.91
CA ASP A 251 10.43 -6.91 -16.66
C ASP A 251 9.47 -5.72 -16.76
N VAL A 252 9.79 -4.63 -16.05
CA VAL A 252 8.97 -3.42 -16.01
C VAL A 252 9.66 -2.33 -16.81
N THR A 253 8.96 -1.75 -17.78
CA THR A 253 9.50 -0.71 -18.67
C THR A 253 8.49 0.43 -18.82
N CYS A 254 8.91 1.69 -18.62
CA CYS A 254 8.07 2.83 -19.00
C CYS A 254 8.40 3.33 -20.42
N ARG A 255 9.54 2.90 -20.98
CA ARG A 255 10.00 3.25 -22.32
C ARG A 255 10.75 2.07 -22.95
N GLU A 256 10.46 1.77 -24.21
CA GLU A 256 11.17 0.75 -24.98
C GLU A 256 12.67 1.08 -25.09
N GLY A 257 13.53 0.05 -24.99
CA GLY A 257 14.99 0.18 -25.13
C GLY A 257 15.79 0.50 -23.86
N PHE A 258 15.16 0.52 -22.68
CA PHE A 258 15.80 0.83 -21.39
C PHE A 258 15.61 -0.28 -20.33
N GLU A 259 15.76 -1.54 -20.73
CA GLU A 259 15.42 -2.72 -19.94
C GLU A 259 16.33 -2.98 -18.71
N ASP A 260 17.54 -2.41 -18.67
CA ASP A 260 18.56 -2.78 -17.67
C ASP A 260 18.52 -1.98 -16.35
N THR A 261 17.78 -0.87 -16.25
CA THR A 261 17.81 0.04 -15.08
C THR A 261 16.63 -0.09 -14.11
N THR A 262 15.62 -0.89 -14.44
CA THR A 262 14.35 -1.00 -13.68
C THR A 262 14.23 -2.23 -12.79
N ARG A 263 15.19 -3.17 -12.87
CA ARG A 263 15.08 -4.49 -12.24
C ARG A 263 15.16 -4.46 -10.71
N ASP A 264 16.06 -3.69 -10.12
CA ASP A 264 16.25 -3.72 -8.67
C ASP A 264 15.26 -2.82 -7.90
N ASN A 265 14.89 -1.68 -8.49
CA ASN A 265 14.04 -0.70 -7.80
C ASN A 265 12.54 -0.99 -7.95
N VAL A 266 12.12 -1.64 -9.04
CA VAL A 266 10.69 -1.88 -9.33
C VAL A 266 10.33 -3.35 -9.21
N SER A 267 11.04 -4.23 -9.93
CA SER A 267 10.69 -5.65 -9.97
C SER A 267 10.87 -6.35 -8.62
N ARG A 268 11.91 -6.01 -7.86
CA ARG A 268 12.18 -6.66 -6.55
C ARG A 268 11.10 -6.36 -5.49
N PRO A 269 10.67 -5.10 -5.24
CA PRO A 269 9.55 -4.85 -4.33
C PRO A 269 8.27 -5.59 -4.72
N ILE A 270 7.94 -5.61 -6.02
CA ILE A 270 6.78 -6.35 -6.52
C ILE A 270 6.93 -7.85 -6.23
N GLN A 271 8.10 -8.42 -6.50
CA GLN A 271 8.35 -9.83 -6.25
C GLN A 271 8.22 -10.18 -4.76
N MET A 272 8.80 -9.36 -3.87
CA MET A 272 8.70 -9.57 -2.42
C MET A 272 7.25 -9.50 -1.92
N ALA A 273 6.45 -8.55 -2.42
CA ALA A 273 5.04 -8.46 -2.09
C ALA A 273 4.26 -9.69 -2.59
N LEU A 274 4.52 -10.15 -3.82
CA LEU A 274 3.91 -11.37 -4.36
C LEU A 274 4.31 -12.63 -3.58
N GLU A 275 5.56 -12.73 -3.13
CA GLU A 275 6.03 -13.82 -2.27
C GLU A 275 5.37 -13.79 -0.88
N GLY A 276 5.06 -12.60 -0.36
CA GLY A 276 4.25 -12.44 0.85
C GLY A 276 2.82 -12.94 0.67
N ILE A 277 2.22 -12.68 -0.50
CA ILE A 277 0.82 -13.02 -0.81
C ILE A 277 0.63 -14.48 -1.19
N HIS A 278 1.45 -14.99 -2.12
CA HIS A 278 1.32 -16.33 -2.71
C HIS A 278 2.29 -17.36 -2.11
N GLY A 279 3.18 -16.92 -1.23
CA GLY A 279 4.30 -17.70 -0.73
C GLY A 279 5.54 -17.65 -1.64
N SER A 280 6.68 -18.11 -1.12
CA SER A 280 8.00 -17.98 -1.76
C SER A 280 8.16 -18.74 -3.09
N ARG A 281 7.19 -19.58 -3.47
CA ARG A 281 7.26 -20.44 -4.66
C ARG A 281 6.32 -19.97 -5.76
N LEU A 282 6.61 -18.77 -6.28
CA LEU A 282 5.90 -18.21 -7.43
C LEU A 282 6.02 -19.11 -8.69
N PRO A 283 5.03 -19.02 -9.62
CA PRO A 283 5.03 -19.77 -10.86
C PRO A 283 6.24 -19.41 -11.73
N ALA A 284 6.76 -20.40 -12.47
CA ALA A 284 7.83 -20.13 -13.42
C ALA A 284 7.27 -19.43 -14.67
N GLY A 285 7.89 -18.31 -15.08
CA GLY A 285 7.43 -17.57 -16.26
C GLY A 285 8.01 -16.16 -16.34
N ARG A 286 7.58 -15.42 -17.36
CA ARG A 286 7.96 -14.03 -17.58
C ARG A 286 6.69 -13.17 -17.61
N VAL A 287 6.71 -12.03 -16.93
CA VAL A 287 5.70 -10.98 -17.04
C VAL A 287 6.39 -9.72 -17.50
N ARG A 288 6.02 -9.21 -18.67
CA ARG A 288 6.45 -7.90 -19.18
C ARG A 288 5.38 -6.88 -18.85
N ILE A 289 5.76 -5.78 -18.21
CA ILE A 289 4.86 -4.69 -17.83
C ILE A 289 5.33 -3.43 -18.54
N HIS A 290 4.43 -2.76 -19.27
CA HIS A 290 4.75 -1.63 -20.12
C HIS A 290 3.62 -0.60 -20.23
N THR A 291 3.96 0.64 -20.54
CA THR A 291 3.03 1.77 -20.76
C THR A 291 2.65 1.96 -22.24
N GLY A 292 3.11 1.07 -23.12
CA GLY A 292 2.92 1.14 -24.58
C GLY A 292 3.93 2.03 -25.29
N THR A 293 3.80 2.17 -26.61
CA THR A 293 4.80 2.86 -27.48
C THR A 293 4.41 4.27 -27.90
N ALA A 294 3.18 4.70 -27.61
CA ALA A 294 2.62 5.94 -28.15
C ALA A 294 3.21 7.22 -27.52
N ARG A 295 3.89 7.12 -26.38
CA ARG A 295 4.28 8.26 -25.54
C ARG A 295 5.64 8.05 -24.88
N ASN A 296 6.31 9.15 -24.55
CA ASN A 296 7.66 9.16 -24.00
C ASN A 296 7.61 9.27 -22.47
N TYR A 297 7.24 8.19 -21.79
CA TYR A 297 7.21 8.19 -20.32
C TYR A 297 8.62 8.19 -19.72
N SER A 298 8.81 8.94 -18.62
CA SER A 298 10.07 8.92 -17.86
C SER A 298 10.24 7.57 -17.18
N ASN A 299 11.39 6.90 -17.35
CA ASN A 299 11.67 5.70 -16.56
C ASN A 299 11.98 6.07 -15.12
N THR A 300 12.82 7.08 -14.90
CA THR A 300 13.36 7.52 -13.60
C THR A 300 12.30 8.14 -12.70
N ARG A 301 11.45 9.03 -13.23
CA ARG A 301 10.38 9.66 -12.43
C ARG A 301 9.24 8.71 -12.09
N ASN A 302 9.06 7.64 -12.87
CA ASN A 302 7.95 6.70 -12.69
C ASN A 302 8.36 5.38 -12.02
N GLN A 303 9.64 5.18 -11.62
CA GLN A 303 10.09 3.89 -11.08
C GLN A 303 9.22 3.43 -9.90
N ASP A 304 9.14 4.25 -8.85
CA ASP A 304 8.35 3.95 -7.66
C ASP A 304 6.85 3.85 -7.98
N ASP A 305 6.35 4.71 -8.86
CA ASP A 305 4.94 4.77 -9.26
C ASP A 305 4.48 3.52 -10.01
N MET A 306 5.41 2.78 -10.62
CA MET A 306 5.12 1.52 -11.32
C MET A 306 5.00 0.32 -10.39
N THR A 307 5.42 0.43 -9.13
CA THR A 307 5.36 -0.70 -8.18
C THR A 307 3.93 -1.10 -7.84
N GLY A 308 3.02 -0.13 -7.64
CA GLY A 308 1.60 -0.38 -7.38
C GLY A 308 0.88 -1.04 -8.57
N PRO A 309 0.81 -0.41 -9.75
CA PRO A 309 0.26 -1.01 -10.97
C PRO A 309 0.91 -2.36 -11.30
N GLY A 310 2.23 -2.45 -11.14
CA GLY A 310 3.01 -3.64 -11.43
C GLY A 310 2.63 -4.83 -10.54
N LEU A 311 2.37 -4.60 -9.25
CA LEU A 311 1.85 -5.62 -8.34
C LEU A 311 0.51 -6.17 -8.82
N ILE A 312 -0.45 -5.30 -9.14
CA ILE A 312 -1.79 -5.74 -9.55
C ILE A 312 -1.71 -6.57 -10.84
N LEU A 313 -0.95 -6.11 -11.81
CA LEU A 313 -0.75 -6.78 -13.09
C LEU A 313 -0.01 -8.11 -12.94
N ALA A 314 1.06 -8.17 -12.16
CA ALA A 314 1.78 -9.42 -11.92
C ALA A 314 0.92 -10.42 -11.12
N ASN A 315 0.10 -9.96 -10.18
CA ASN A 315 -0.88 -10.81 -9.50
C ASN A 315 -1.94 -11.36 -10.46
N ALA A 316 -2.42 -10.53 -11.40
CA ALA A 316 -3.36 -10.96 -12.43
C ALA A 316 -2.76 -12.05 -13.33
N ALA A 317 -1.46 -11.99 -13.64
CA ALA A 317 -0.78 -13.05 -14.38
C ALA A 317 -0.75 -14.39 -13.62
N ILE A 318 -0.54 -14.33 -12.30
CA ILE A 318 -0.48 -15.50 -11.43
C ILE A 318 -1.85 -16.14 -11.24
N THR A 319 -2.87 -15.32 -11.01
CA THR A 319 -4.21 -15.77 -10.60
C THR A 319 -5.18 -15.92 -11.76
N GLY A 320 -4.92 -15.27 -12.90
CA GLY A 320 -5.85 -15.14 -14.02
C GLY A 320 -7.01 -14.16 -13.77
N ILE A 321 -7.06 -13.50 -12.62
CA ILE A 321 -8.12 -12.55 -12.26
C ILE A 321 -7.81 -11.21 -12.92
N ALA A 322 -8.71 -10.77 -13.82
CA ALA A 322 -8.55 -9.51 -14.52
C ALA A 322 -8.74 -8.32 -13.55
N PRO A 323 -7.88 -7.30 -13.59
CA PRO A 323 -8.09 -6.06 -12.87
C PRO A 323 -8.94 -5.06 -13.69
N GLU A 324 -9.65 -4.18 -12.99
CA GLU A 324 -10.38 -3.03 -13.57
C GLU A 324 -10.44 -1.87 -12.56
N ALA A 325 -9.39 -1.04 -12.56
CA ALA A 325 -9.31 0.18 -11.79
C ALA A 325 -8.23 1.13 -12.33
N THR A 326 -8.19 2.35 -11.81
CA THR A 326 -6.99 3.19 -11.78
C THR A 326 -6.37 3.09 -10.39
N ILE A 327 -5.06 2.93 -10.29
CA ILE A 327 -4.35 2.91 -8.99
C ILE A 327 -3.30 4.03 -8.93
N ILE A 328 -3.26 4.73 -7.79
CA ILE A 328 -2.20 5.69 -7.46
C ILE A 328 -1.60 5.25 -6.12
N ALA A 329 -0.60 4.38 -6.18
CA ALA A 329 0.04 3.80 -5.01
C ALA A 329 1.46 3.33 -5.34
N ARG A 330 2.32 3.27 -4.31
CA ARG A 330 3.61 2.59 -4.39
C ARG A 330 3.78 1.57 -3.28
N LEU A 331 4.66 0.61 -3.48
CA LEU A 331 5.09 -0.33 -2.45
C LEU A 331 6.16 0.31 -1.57
N ASP A 332 6.03 0.14 -0.26
CA ASP A 332 7.00 0.57 0.75
C ASP A 332 7.36 -0.60 1.66
N GLY A 333 7.95 -1.63 1.04
CA GLY A 333 8.11 -2.96 1.62
C GLY A 333 7.08 -3.97 1.10
N PRO A 334 7.16 -5.24 1.53
CA PRO A 334 6.34 -6.33 0.99
C PRO A 334 4.86 -6.23 1.37
N ASP A 335 4.57 -5.68 2.56
CA ASP A 335 3.22 -5.71 3.15
C ASP A 335 2.58 -4.31 3.27
N ASN A 336 3.26 -3.27 2.79
CA ASN A 336 2.84 -1.89 2.97
C ASN A 336 2.61 -1.17 1.64
N LEU A 337 1.49 -0.47 1.56
CA LEU A 337 1.10 0.35 0.43
C LEU A 337 1.13 1.82 0.84
N ALA A 338 1.98 2.60 0.18
CA ALA A 338 2.24 4.00 0.53
C ALA A 338 1.77 4.96 -0.57
N LEU A 339 1.58 6.22 -0.17
CA LEU A 339 1.36 7.31 -1.12
C LEU A 339 2.64 7.50 -1.96
N PRO A 340 2.53 7.62 -3.29
CA PRO A 340 3.64 8.03 -4.11
C PRO A 340 3.98 9.50 -3.87
N SER A 341 5.21 9.88 -4.23
CA SER A 341 5.59 11.29 -4.32
C SER A 341 4.66 12.02 -5.28
N TYR A 342 4.43 13.32 -5.04
CA TYR A 342 3.55 14.15 -5.85
C TYR A 342 2.10 13.64 -5.92
N PHE A 343 1.63 12.95 -4.88
CA PHE A 343 0.27 12.37 -4.84
C PHE A 343 -0.83 13.39 -5.16
N TRP A 344 -0.71 14.61 -4.64
CA TRP A 344 -1.68 15.68 -4.92
C TRP A 344 -1.74 16.00 -6.42
N SER A 345 -0.60 16.25 -7.06
CA SER A 345 -0.53 16.53 -8.50
C SER A 345 -1.02 15.36 -9.34
N LYS A 346 -0.87 14.12 -8.87
CA LYS A 346 -1.44 12.93 -9.53
C LYS A 346 -2.97 12.88 -9.44
N LEU A 347 -3.56 13.27 -8.30
CA LEU A 347 -5.01 13.42 -8.18
C LEU A 347 -5.55 14.50 -9.12
N GLU A 348 -4.85 15.63 -9.22
CA GLU A 348 -5.25 16.71 -10.13
C GLU A 348 -5.22 16.29 -11.60
N ALA A 349 -4.21 15.51 -12.00
CA ALA A 349 -4.12 14.98 -13.37
C ALA A 349 -5.30 14.05 -13.71
N LEU A 350 -6.00 13.47 -12.73
CA LEU A 350 -7.21 12.67 -12.95
C LEU A 350 -8.47 13.52 -13.21
N VAL A 351 -8.46 14.82 -12.95
CA VAL A 351 -9.65 15.67 -13.16
C VAL A 351 -10.16 15.55 -14.59
N ASP A 352 -9.26 15.44 -15.57
CA ASP A 352 -9.58 15.26 -17.00
C ASP A 352 -9.59 13.79 -17.46
N GLY A 353 -9.40 12.83 -16.55
CA GLY A 353 -9.37 11.41 -16.87
C GLY A 353 -10.76 10.80 -17.16
N PRO A 354 -10.84 9.49 -17.45
CA PRO A 354 -12.10 8.84 -17.86
C PRO A 354 -13.09 8.57 -16.72
N GLY A 355 -12.71 8.75 -15.45
CA GLY A 355 -13.48 8.26 -14.31
C GLY A 355 -13.29 6.76 -14.04
N GLY A 356 -14.20 6.17 -13.27
CA GLY A 356 -14.19 4.74 -12.93
C GLY A 356 -13.76 4.47 -11.49
N ARG A 357 -13.25 3.27 -11.20
CA ARG A 357 -12.77 2.91 -9.86
C ARG A 357 -11.36 3.46 -9.64
N LEU A 358 -11.13 4.17 -8.55
CA LEU A 358 -9.82 4.70 -8.15
C LEU A 358 -9.38 4.07 -6.83
N ILE A 359 -8.26 3.36 -6.85
CA ILE A 359 -7.67 2.75 -5.66
C ILE A 359 -6.50 3.62 -5.18
N VAL A 360 -6.54 3.98 -3.90
CA VAL A 360 -5.51 4.79 -3.24
C VAL A 360 -5.13 4.17 -1.90
N PRO A 361 -3.92 4.42 -1.38
CA PRO A 361 -3.53 4.04 -0.02
C PRO A 361 -4.43 4.71 1.02
N LYS A 362 -4.64 4.06 2.17
CA LYS A 362 -5.45 4.59 3.28
C LYS A 362 -5.06 6.01 3.73
N GLY A 363 -3.78 6.37 3.65
CA GLY A 363 -3.29 7.72 3.95
C GLY A 363 -3.80 8.82 3.02
N ALA A 364 -4.45 8.48 1.90
CA ALA A 364 -4.95 9.45 0.92
C ALA A 364 -6.14 10.29 1.42
N GLU A 365 -6.81 9.88 2.50
CA GLU A 365 -8.05 10.53 2.97
C GLU A 365 -7.86 12.04 3.21
N GLU A 366 -6.74 12.45 3.78
CA GLU A 366 -6.41 13.87 4.03
C GLU A 366 -6.35 14.70 2.75
N TYR A 367 -5.77 14.15 1.69
CA TYR A 367 -5.71 14.81 0.38
C TYR A 367 -7.10 14.89 -0.26
N LEU A 368 -7.91 13.84 -0.13
CA LEU A 368 -9.25 13.82 -0.70
C LEU A 368 -10.19 14.80 0.01
N MET A 369 -9.96 15.10 1.28
CA MET A 369 -10.66 16.17 1.99
C MET A 369 -10.39 17.56 1.38
N ALA A 370 -9.19 17.80 0.83
CA ALA A 370 -8.90 19.04 0.12
C ALA A 370 -9.63 19.15 -1.21
N VAL A 371 -9.93 18.04 -1.89
CA VAL A 371 -10.79 18.06 -3.09
C VAL A 371 -12.18 18.62 -2.76
N LEU A 372 -12.73 18.28 -1.58
CA LEU A 372 -13.98 18.88 -1.09
C LEU A 372 -13.81 20.35 -0.70
N ALA A 373 -12.68 20.72 -0.10
CA ALA A 373 -12.39 22.12 0.25
C ALA A 373 -12.38 23.00 -1.00
N LEU A 374 -11.77 22.51 -2.09
CA LEU A 374 -11.73 23.14 -3.41
C LEU A 374 -13.05 23.12 -4.19
N GLU A 375 -14.14 22.65 -3.58
CA GLU A 375 -15.48 22.64 -4.19
C GLU A 375 -15.59 21.75 -5.43
N LYS A 376 -14.89 20.61 -5.45
CA LYS A 376 -14.93 19.64 -6.55
C LYS A 376 -15.58 18.29 -6.14
N PRO A 377 -16.78 18.25 -5.54
CA PRO A 377 -17.40 16.99 -5.09
C PRO A 377 -17.74 16.02 -6.24
N GLU A 378 -17.89 16.52 -7.46
CA GLU A 378 -18.11 15.72 -8.67
C GLU A 378 -16.99 14.71 -8.94
N PHE A 379 -15.77 14.97 -8.44
CA PHE A 379 -14.66 14.03 -8.50
C PHE A 379 -15.03 12.67 -7.91
N PHE A 380 -15.78 12.64 -6.80
CA PHE A 380 -16.16 11.40 -6.09
C PHE A 380 -17.32 10.64 -6.74
N LEU A 381 -17.99 11.26 -7.71
CA LEU A 381 -18.98 10.58 -8.56
C LEU A 381 -18.31 10.08 -9.83
N LYS A 382 -17.43 10.88 -10.43
CA LYS A 382 -16.62 10.50 -11.58
C LYS A 382 -15.70 9.32 -11.24
N TYR A 383 -15.07 9.38 -10.07
CA TYR A 383 -14.23 8.33 -9.51
C TYR A 383 -14.86 7.72 -8.26
N GLU A 384 -15.09 6.42 -8.27
CA GLU A 384 -15.39 5.64 -7.07
C GLU A 384 -14.08 5.38 -6.35
N VAL A 385 -13.76 6.21 -5.36
CA VAL A 385 -12.50 6.21 -4.63
C VAL A 385 -12.56 5.25 -3.45
N LEU A 386 -11.65 4.28 -3.43
CA LEU A 386 -11.54 3.24 -2.41
C LEU A 386 -10.14 3.24 -1.79
N ALA A 387 -10.07 3.11 -0.48
CA ALA A 387 -8.84 3.06 0.30
C ALA A 387 -8.35 1.63 0.52
N ALA A 388 -7.19 1.28 -0.02
CA ALA A 388 -6.49 0.04 0.30
C ALA A 388 -5.61 0.22 1.55
N SER A 389 -5.71 -0.69 2.52
CA SER A 389 -4.84 -0.67 3.71
C SER A 389 -3.58 -1.52 3.54
N SER A 390 -3.57 -2.42 2.54
CA SER A 390 -2.47 -3.32 2.25
C SER A 390 -2.36 -3.61 0.75
N PRO A 391 -1.23 -4.18 0.29
CA PRO A 391 -1.09 -4.74 -1.06
C PRO A 391 -2.19 -5.76 -1.42
N GLN A 392 -2.59 -6.60 -0.46
CA GLN A 392 -3.64 -7.60 -0.66
C GLN A 392 -5.01 -6.95 -0.85
N ASP A 393 -5.32 -5.92 -0.04
CA ASP A 393 -6.58 -5.17 -0.19
C ASP A 393 -6.62 -4.48 -1.55
N ALA A 394 -5.50 -3.90 -2.01
CA ALA A 394 -5.44 -3.26 -3.31
C ALA A 394 -5.70 -4.24 -4.45
N ILE A 395 -5.20 -5.47 -4.36
CA ILE A 395 -5.49 -6.55 -5.32
C ILE A 395 -6.98 -6.87 -5.34
N ALA A 396 -7.59 -7.06 -4.17
CA ALA A 396 -9.02 -7.36 -4.08
C ALA A 396 -9.88 -6.23 -4.64
N LEU A 397 -9.61 -4.98 -4.25
CA LEU A 397 -10.36 -3.80 -4.70
C LEU A 397 -10.14 -3.50 -6.20
N CYS A 398 -9.01 -3.88 -6.78
CA CYS A 398 -8.76 -3.75 -8.21
C CYS A 398 -9.43 -4.86 -9.05
N ALA A 399 -9.94 -5.94 -8.45
CA ALA A 399 -10.51 -7.05 -9.20
C ALA A 399 -11.72 -6.59 -10.04
N LYS A 400 -11.74 -7.01 -11.31
CA LYS A 400 -12.85 -6.77 -12.23
C LYS A 400 -14.14 -7.42 -11.75
N VAL A 401 -14.02 -8.63 -11.21
CA VAL A 401 -15.11 -9.35 -10.56
C VAL A 401 -14.89 -9.25 -9.05
N PRO A 402 -15.58 -8.32 -8.36
CA PRO A 402 -15.49 -8.19 -6.90
C PRO A 402 -16.15 -9.39 -6.20
N ASP A 403 -15.81 -9.60 -4.93
CA ASP A 403 -16.54 -10.55 -4.07
C ASP A 403 -18.00 -10.10 -3.86
N GLU A 404 -18.86 -11.00 -3.35
CA GLU A 404 -20.30 -10.73 -3.22
C GLU A 404 -20.61 -9.49 -2.37
N ASN A 405 -19.85 -9.26 -1.29
CA ASN A 405 -20.04 -8.11 -0.40
C ASN A 405 -19.64 -6.81 -1.10
N GLN A 406 -18.48 -6.79 -1.75
CA GLN A 406 -18.00 -5.66 -2.55
C GLN A 406 -18.94 -5.36 -3.71
N ALA A 407 -19.41 -6.38 -4.43
CA ALA A 407 -20.36 -6.25 -5.53
C ALA A 407 -21.66 -5.55 -5.08
N ALA A 408 -22.20 -5.96 -3.93
CA ALA A 408 -23.41 -5.36 -3.36
C ALA A 408 -23.18 -3.87 -2.98
N ILE A 409 -22.01 -3.55 -2.45
CA ILE A 409 -21.64 -2.18 -2.07
C ILE A 409 -21.48 -1.29 -3.31
N HIS A 410 -20.75 -1.75 -4.33
CA HIS A 410 -20.58 -1.05 -5.61
C HIS A 410 -21.93 -0.82 -6.31
N ALA A 411 -22.83 -1.81 -6.29
CA ALA A 411 -24.17 -1.65 -6.85
C ALA A 411 -24.96 -0.53 -6.16
N ARG A 412 -24.95 -0.51 -4.81
CA ARG A 412 -25.61 0.55 -4.02
C ARG A 412 -25.04 1.93 -4.32
N PHE A 413 -23.72 2.06 -4.43
CA PHE A 413 -23.08 3.32 -4.75
C PHE A 413 -23.37 3.77 -6.18
N LYS A 414 -23.30 2.84 -7.15
CA LYS A 414 -23.64 3.09 -8.56
C LYS A 414 -25.04 3.65 -8.72
N GLU A 415 -26.04 3.10 -8.03
CA GLU A 415 -27.40 3.66 -8.08
C GLU A 415 -27.48 5.12 -7.60
N ILE A 416 -26.67 5.49 -6.61
CA ILE A 416 -26.59 6.88 -6.12
C ILE A 416 -25.92 7.76 -7.18
N ARG A 417 -24.86 7.28 -7.81
CA ARG A 417 -24.18 7.98 -8.90
C ARG A 417 -25.09 8.20 -10.10
N ASP A 418 -25.72 7.15 -10.61
CA ASP A 418 -26.54 7.22 -11.83
C ASP A 418 -27.75 8.16 -11.64
N LYS A 419 -28.31 8.24 -10.43
CA LYS A 419 -29.39 9.19 -10.10
C LYS A 419 -28.94 10.64 -9.96
N SER A 420 -27.66 10.89 -9.70
CA SER A 420 -27.11 12.24 -9.51
C SER A 420 -27.08 13.06 -10.81
N GLU A 421 -27.08 12.40 -11.98
CA GLU A 421 -27.05 13.03 -13.30
C GLU A 421 -28.29 13.88 -13.61
N SER A 422 -29.37 13.69 -12.83
CA SER A 422 -30.67 14.32 -13.07
C SER A 422 -30.84 15.73 -12.47
N GLY A 423 -29.83 16.30 -11.80
CA GLY A 423 -29.98 17.64 -11.20
C GLY A 423 -28.71 18.24 -10.58
N ALA A 424 -28.89 19.34 -9.85
CA ALA A 424 -27.78 20.04 -9.18
C ALA A 424 -27.20 19.20 -8.04
N LEU A 425 -25.91 18.86 -8.13
CA LEU A 425 -25.23 17.95 -7.21
C LEU A 425 -25.36 18.37 -5.73
N GLY A 426 -25.27 19.66 -5.43
CA GLY A 426 -25.40 20.17 -4.06
C GLY A 426 -26.77 19.84 -3.44
N SER A 427 -27.86 20.07 -4.18
CA SER A 427 -29.23 19.76 -3.72
C SER A 427 -29.46 18.25 -3.62
N TYR A 428 -28.86 17.48 -4.54
CA TYR A 428 -28.93 16.02 -4.51
C TYR A 428 -28.28 15.45 -3.25
N LEU A 429 -27.07 15.88 -2.92
CA LEU A 429 -26.35 15.42 -1.72
C LEU A 429 -26.96 15.96 -0.42
N ALA A 430 -27.63 17.12 -0.45
CA ALA A 430 -28.35 17.65 0.70
C ALA A 430 -29.63 16.86 1.04
N ASN A 431 -30.09 15.96 0.18
CA ASN A 431 -31.25 15.12 0.45
C ASN A 431 -30.94 14.11 1.57
N ILE A 432 -31.77 14.11 2.62
CA ILE A 432 -31.58 13.25 3.80
C ILE A 432 -31.54 11.76 3.48
N HIS A 433 -32.31 11.30 2.49
CA HIS A 433 -32.34 9.89 2.10
C HIS A 433 -31.07 9.50 1.35
N ILE A 434 -30.52 10.39 0.52
CA ILE A 434 -29.24 10.15 -0.17
C ILE A 434 -28.10 10.12 0.84
N ARG A 435 -28.05 11.08 1.77
CA ARG A 435 -27.05 11.07 2.84
C ARG A 435 -27.09 9.81 3.67
N LYS A 436 -28.27 9.37 4.09
CA LYS A 436 -28.42 8.14 4.87
C LYS A 436 -27.85 6.95 4.10
N ARG A 437 -28.19 6.79 2.82
CA ARG A 437 -27.62 5.72 1.99
C ARG A 437 -26.09 5.78 1.85
N LEU A 438 -25.53 6.98 1.72
CA LEU A 438 -24.08 7.17 1.67
C LEU A 438 -23.41 6.83 3.01
N MET A 439 -24.03 7.19 4.13
CA MET A 439 -23.58 6.80 5.47
C MET A 439 -23.66 5.29 5.68
N ASP A 440 -24.77 4.65 5.30
CA ASP A 440 -24.95 3.20 5.39
C ASP A 440 -23.87 2.45 4.58
N ILE A 441 -23.50 2.97 3.40
CA ILE A 441 -22.38 2.45 2.60
C ILE A 441 -21.05 2.64 3.34
N SER A 442 -20.78 3.83 3.87
CA SER A 442 -19.53 4.12 4.58
C SER A 442 -19.37 3.32 5.87
N GLU A 443 -20.46 2.97 6.55
CA GLU A 443 -20.45 2.12 7.74
C GLU A 443 -20.18 0.66 7.37
N ALA A 444 -20.80 0.16 6.30
CA ALA A 444 -20.61 -1.21 5.81
C ALA A 444 -19.25 -1.42 5.12
N ALA A 445 -18.73 -0.39 4.44
CA ALA A 445 -17.42 -0.37 3.79
C ALA A 445 -16.64 0.89 4.22
N PRO A 446 -15.93 0.85 5.36
CA PRO A 446 -15.10 1.98 5.81
C PRO A 446 -14.02 2.41 4.82
N TYR A 447 -13.62 1.52 3.90
CA TYR A 447 -12.68 1.83 2.81
C TYR A 447 -13.29 2.67 1.68
N HIS A 448 -14.62 2.84 1.63
CA HIS A 448 -15.30 3.53 0.54
C HIS A 448 -15.30 5.06 0.74
N LEU A 449 -14.18 5.69 0.36
CA LEU A 449 -13.97 7.12 0.59
C LEU A 449 -14.96 8.02 -0.17
N SER A 450 -15.35 7.69 -1.40
CA SER A 450 -16.36 8.50 -2.10
C SER A 450 -17.69 8.59 -1.33
N ALA A 451 -18.19 7.49 -0.76
CA ALA A 451 -19.43 7.50 0.00
C ALA A 451 -19.31 8.37 1.26
N LYS A 452 -18.21 8.18 2.01
CA LYS A 452 -17.87 8.97 3.21
C LYS A 452 -17.81 10.48 2.91
N LEU A 453 -17.07 10.85 1.87
CA LEU A 453 -16.80 12.25 1.51
C LEU A 453 -18.04 12.94 0.92
N LEU A 454 -18.84 12.23 0.11
CA LEU A 454 -20.11 12.75 -0.39
C LEU A 454 -21.15 12.93 0.72
N ALA A 455 -21.17 12.04 1.72
CA ALA A 455 -22.01 12.22 2.90
C ALA A 455 -21.59 13.47 3.70
N LEU A 456 -20.29 13.70 3.86
CA LEU A 456 -19.74 14.90 4.51
C LEU A 456 -20.07 16.18 3.73
N GLN A 457 -20.00 16.14 2.40
CA GLN A 457 -20.42 17.24 1.54
C GLN A 457 -21.90 17.57 1.76
N GLY A 458 -22.76 16.55 1.76
CA GLY A 458 -24.21 16.71 1.90
C GLY A 458 -24.67 17.19 3.28
N SER A 459 -23.87 16.96 4.33
CA SER A 459 -24.15 17.45 5.69
C SER A 459 -23.75 18.92 5.88
N GLY A 460 -22.98 19.50 4.94
CA GLY A 460 -22.43 20.85 5.06
C GLY A 460 -21.21 20.94 5.99
N ALA A 461 -20.71 19.80 6.49
CA ALA A 461 -19.56 19.73 7.40
C ALA A 461 -18.21 19.57 6.64
N ARG A 462 -18.18 19.86 5.34
CA ARG A 462 -16.94 19.83 4.54
C ARG A 462 -15.89 20.82 5.09
N PRO A 463 -14.60 20.50 5.01
CA PRO A 463 -13.55 21.49 5.20
C PRO A 463 -13.70 22.66 4.22
N ARG A 464 -13.35 23.87 4.66
CA ARG A 464 -13.36 25.08 3.83
C ARG A 464 -11.97 25.61 3.51
N MET A 465 -10.98 25.18 4.28
CA MET A 465 -9.60 25.62 4.17
C MET A 465 -8.72 24.44 3.76
N LEU A 466 -7.68 24.71 2.99
CA LEU A 466 -6.65 23.74 2.65
C LEU A 466 -5.70 23.57 3.82
N ASP A 467 -5.24 22.34 4.02
CA ASP A 467 -4.04 22.11 4.81
C ASP A 467 -2.83 22.81 4.15
N LYS A 468 -1.90 23.28 4.98
CA LYS A 468 -0.70 23.99 4.54
C LYS A 468 0.12 23.19 3.52
N LYS A 469 0.20 21.88 3.68
CA LYS A 469 0.90 20.97 2.75
C LYS A 469 0.30 21.02 1.35
N ILE A 470 -1.02 20.99 1.27
CA ILE A 470 -1.76 20.97 0.01
C ILE A 470 -1.76 22.36 -0.62
N LEU A 471 -1.89 23.41 0.20
CA LEU A 471 -1.68 24.79 -0.24
C LEU A 471 -0.28 24.97 -0.87
N ALA A 472 0.77 24.40 -0.27
CA ALA A 472 2.12 24.47 -0.83
C ALA A 472 2.21 23.77 -2.20
N ALA A 473 1.56 22.62 -2.36
CA ALA A 473 1.50 21.90 -3.63
C ALA A 473 0.76 22.68 -4.73
N GLU A 474 -0.37 23.31 -4.39
CA GLU A 474 -1.13 24.20 -5.28
C GLU A 474 -0.30 25.42 -5.72
N ILE A 475 0.48 26.00 -4.79
CA ILE A 475 1.37 27.11 -5.11
C ILE A 475 2.50 26.65 -6.03
N LEU A 476 3.10 25.47 -5.77
CA LEU A 476 4.12 24.89 -6.65
C LEU A 476 3.60 24.70 -8.07
N GLN A 477 2.38 24.21 -8.22
CA GLN A 477 1.74 24.04 -9.52
C GLN A 477 1.51 25.39 -10.22
N ALA A 478 1.04 26.40 -9.48
CA ALA A 478 0.83 27.74 -10.04
C ALA A 478 2.12 28.40 -10.55
N ILE A 479 3.26 28.11 -9.92
CA ILE A 479 4.57 28.67 -10.31
C ILE A 479 5.42 27.70 -11.14
N ASP A 480 4.99 26.47 -11.41
CA ASP A 480 5.73 25.50 -12.23
C ASP A 480 6.13 26.06 -13.61
N PRO A 481 5.26 26.82 -14.33
CA PRO A 481 5.64 27.43 -15.60
C PRO A 481 6.83 28.40 -15.52
N PHE A 482 7.16 28.90 -14.32
CA PHE A 482 8.27 29.82 -14.14
C PHE A 482 9.63 29.17 -14.35
N GLN A 483 9.70 27.84 -14.23
CA GLN A 483 10.95 27.10 -14.36
C GLN A 483 11.55 27.24 -15.77
N GLU A 484 10.73 27.32 -16.82
CA GLU A 484 11.18 27.56 -18.20
C GLU A 484 12.03 28.83 -18.31
N PHE A 485 11.68 29.88 -17.57
CA PHE A 485 12.40 31.15 -17.58
C PHE A 485 13.63 31.16 -16.67
N VAL A 486 13.73 30.22 -15.73
CA VAL A 486 14.91 30.05 -14.86
C VAL A 486 16.09 29.45 -15.62
N ASP A 487 15.78 28.60 -16.59
CA ASP A 487 16.75 27.84 -17.40
C ASP A 487 17.03 28.50 -18.75
N MET A 488 16.34 29.61 -19.05
CA MET A 488 16.50 30.46 -20.23
C MET A 488 17.95 30.99 -20.34
N ASN A 489 18.57 30.81 -21.51
CA ASN A 489 19.88 31.39 -21.82
C ASN A 489 19.74 32.73 -22.52
N TYR A 490 20.87 33.41 -22.72
CA TYR A 490 20.91 34.71 -23.41
C TYR A 490 20.29 34.65 -24.82
N ASP A 491 20.54 33.56 -25.56
CA ASP A 491 20.04 33.39 -26.92
C ASP A 491 18.51 33.20 -27.00
N ASP A 492 17.86 32.89 -25.88
CA ASP A 492 16.41 32.70 -25.77
C ASP A 492 15.67 34.02 -25.44
N ILE A 493 16.42 35.08 -25.10
CA ILE A 493 15.87 36.40 -24.74
C ILE A 493 15.32 37.08 -25.99
N SER A 494 14.01 37.27 -26.02
CA SER A 494 13.31 37.89 -27.13
C SER A 494 12.01 38.57 -26.68
N SER A 495 11.40 39.35 -27.57
CA SER A 495 10.06 39.88 -27.35
C SER A 495 9.01 38.77 -27.18
N LYS A 496 9.23 37.61 -27.82
CA LYS A 496 8.38 36.43 -27.72
C LYS A 496 8.46 35.82 -26.32
N SER A 497 9.67 35.56 -25.79
CA SER A 497 9.82 35.00 -24.44
C SER A 497 9.30 35.96 -23.37
N ALA A 498 9.43 37.28 -23.56
CA ALA A 498 8.75 38.25 -22.69
C ALA A 498 7.21 38.17 -22.78
N GLY A 499 6.64 37.82 -23.93
CA GLY A 499 5.20 37.50 -24.10
C GLY A 499 4.74 36.28 -23.30
N GLU A 500 5.55 35.23 -23.34
CA GLU A 500 5.32 33.99 -22.60
C GLU A 500 5.43 34.22 -21.09
N MET A 501 6.40 35.03 -20.64
CA MET A 501 6.53 35.44 -19.23
C MET A 501 5.30 36.17 -18.70
N ASP A 502 4.75 37.13 -19.45
CA ASP A 502 3.53 37.86 -19.07
C ASP A 502 2.34 36.89 -18.93
N SER A 503 2.20 35.96 -19.89
CA SER A 503 1.13 34.97 -19.89
C SER A 503 1.25 34.02 -18.69
N ALA A 504 2.46 33.53 -18.40
CA ALA A 504 2.74 32.69 -17.23
C ALA A 504 2.43 33.45 -15.93
N GLN A 505 2.82 34.72 -15.84
CA GLN A 505 2.55 35.58 -14.69
C GLN A 505 1.04 35.78 -14.47
N ASP A 506 0.27 36.04 -15.53
CA ASP A 506 -1.18 36.27 -15.40
C ASP A 506 -1.93 34.99 -15.01
N ASN A 507 -1.53 33.84 -15.56
CA ASN A 507 -2.06 32.53 -15.19
C ASN A 507 -1.76 32.21 -13.71
N ALA A 508 -0.50 32.39 -13.28
CA ALA A 508 -0.09 32.16 -11.89
C ALA A 508 -0.86 33.06 -10.92
N ARG A 509 -0.99 34.37 -11.22
CA ARG A 509 -1.77 35.30 -10.37
C ARG A 509 -3.23 34.89 -10.28
N THR A 510 -3.84 34.54 -11.40
CA THR A 510 -5.25 34.11 -11.44
C THR A 510 -5.47 32.87 -10.56
N HIS A 511 -4.55 31.90 -10.60
CA HIS A 511 -4.59 30.72 -9.73
C HIS A 511 -4.42 31.10 -8.25
N LEU A 512 -3.40 31.90 -7.94
CA LEU A 512 -3.10 32.33 -6.57
C LEU A 512 -4.23 33.17 -5.94
N ASP A 513 -4.86 34.05 -6.72
CA ASP A 513 -6.01 34.85 -6.28
C ASP A 513 -7.22 33.95 -5.94
N ARG A 514 -7.43 32.87 -6.70
CA ARG A 514 -8.48 31.89 -6.40
C ARG A 514 -8.18 31.10 -5.13
N LEU A 515 -6.91 30.78 -4.86
CA LEU A 515 -6.52 30.02 -3.66
C LEU A 515 -6.77 30.79 -2.37
N GLU A 516 -6.71 32.13 -2.37
CA GLU A 516 -6.92 32.94 -1.15
C GLU A 516 -8.24 32.64 -0.42
N ARG A 517 -9.29 32.24 -1.15
CA ARG A 517 -10.59 31.90 -0.57
C ARG A 517 -10.56 30.60 0.26
N TYR A 518 -9.55 29.77 0.05
CA TYR A 518 -9.35 28.48 0.71
C TYR A 518 -8.14 28.47 1.64
N THR A 519 -7.57 29.64 1.94
CA THR A 519 -6.36 29.76 2.75
C THR A 519 -6.66 30.38 4.10
N GLU A 520 -6.17 29.72 5.15
CA GLU A 520 -6.22 30.27 6.50
C GLU A 520 -5.41 31.57 6.60
N ILE A 521 -5.86 32.48 7.49
CA ILE A 521 -5.23 33.81 7.64
C ILE A 521 -3.72 33.70 7.91
N ARG A 522 -3.31 32.72 8.73
CA ARG A 522 -1.90 32.48 9.09
C ARG A 522 -1.02 32.04 7.92
N ASP A 523 -1.60 31.45 6.88
CA ASP A 523 -0.84 30.92 5.73
C ASP A 523 -0.93 31.84 4.50
N ARG A 524 -1.65 32.97 4.59
CA ARG A 524 -1.74 33.97 3.51
C ARG A 524 -0.38 34.56 3.12
N GLU A 525 0.57 34.59 4.04
CA GLU A 525 1.94 35.02 3.74
C GLU A 525 2.59 34.13 2.66
N LEU A 526 2.28 32.83 2.64
CA LEU A 526 2.79 31.90 1.64
C LEU A 526 2.30 32.27 0.23
N ILE A 527 1.01 32.61 0.08
CA ILE A 527 0.44 33.14 -1.17
C ILE A 527 1.09 34.49 -1.52
N GLY A 528 1.25 35.38 -0.54
CA GLY A 528 1.87 36.69 -0.73
C GLY A 528 3.27 36.56 -1.35
N ARG A 529 4.08 35.62 -0.87
CA ARG A 529 5.42 35.35 -1.42
C ARG A 529 5.38 34.81 -2.85
N ALA A 530 4.43 33.93 -3.18
CA ALA A 530 4.24 33.46 -4.55
C ALA A 530 3.81 34.59 -5.51
N LYS A 531 2.95 35.50 -5.05
CA LYS A 531 2.55 36.71 -5.80
C LYS A 531 3.72 37.68 -6.00
N SER A 532 4.60 37.79 -5.02
CA SER A 532 5.86 38.56 -5.15
C SER A 532 6.75 37.94 -6.22
N LEU A 533 6.91 36.60 -6.24
CA LEU A 533 7.68 35.91 -7.29
C LEU A 533 7.09 36.16 -8.69
N ALA A 534 5.77 36.09 -8.85
CA ALA A 534 5.11 36.43 -10.11
C ALA A 534 5.39 37.90 -10.53
N SER A 535 5.55 38.80 -9.55
CA SER A 535 5.91 40.20 -9.81
C SER A 535 7.38 40.35 -10.24
N GLU A 536 8.29 39.53 -9.73
CA GLU A 536 9.69 39.48 -10.19
C GLU A 536 9.79 39.01 -11.65
N LEU A 537 9.02 37.99 -12.03
CA LEU A 537 8.94 37.55 -13.43
C LEU A 537 8.46 38.68 -14.35
N ARG A 538 7.48 39.46 -13.90
CA ARG A 538 7.00 40.64 -14.63
C ARG A 538 8.07 41.72 -14.76
N SER A 539 8.87 41.93 -13.72
CA SER A 539 9.99 42.87 -13.75
C SER A 539 11.02 42.45 -14.80
N LEU A 540 11.38 41.17 -14.86
CA LEU A 540 12.26 40.61 -15.90
C LEU A 540 11.69 40.85 -17.31
N SER A 541 10.43 40.50 -17.55
CA SER A 541 9.73 40.74 -18.83
C SER A 541 9.79 42.22 -19.25
N ARG A 542 9.58 43.15 -18.31
CA ARG A 542 9.65 44.60 -18.57
C ARG A 542 11.05 45.07 -18.98
N VAL A 543 12.10 44.56 -18.35
CA VAL A 543 13.49 44.93 -18.71
C VAL A 543 13.81 44.45 -20.12
N ILE A 544 13.42 43.22 -20.47
CA ILE A 544 13.60 42.67 -21.82
C ILE A 544 12.92 43.57 -22.87
N ARG A 545 11.68 44.00 -22.60
CA ARG A 545 10.90 44.89 -23.48
C ARG A 545 11.28 46.37 -23.42
N GLY A 546 12.21 46.77 -22.57
CA GLY A 546 12.66 48.16 -22.46
C GLY A 546 13.18 48.71 -23.79
N ARG A 547 13.25 50.04 -23.93
CA ARG A 547 13.86 50.65 -25.13
C ARG A 547 15.35 50.33 -25.21
N GLY A 548 15.87 50.16 -26.43
CA GLY A 548 17.28 49.83 -26.69
C GLY A 548 17.46 48.38 -27.17
N GLU A 549 18.61 48.12 -27.79
CA GLU A 549 19.00 46.78 -28.22
C GLU A 549 19.28 45.87 -27.01
N VAL A 550 19.21 44.54 -27.19
CA VAL A 550 19.41 43.59 -26.08
C VAL A 550 20.79 43.73 -25.44
N TRP A 551 21.83 43.94 -26.25
CA TRP A 551 23.21 44.11 -25.76
C TRP A 551 23.40 45.37 -24.91
N GLU A 552 22.58 46.41 -25.10
CA GLU A 552 22.63 47.66 -24.32
C GLU A 552 22.06 47.48 -22.90
N LYS A 553 21.23 46.45 -22.70
CA LYS A 553 20.52 46.18 -21.44
C LYS A 553 20.99 44.90 -20.75
N ILE A 554 22.05 44.26 -21.26
CA ILE A 554 22.45 42.92 -20.85
C ILE A 554 22.71 42.81 -19.35
N ASP A 555 23.34 43.82 -18.74
CA ASP A 555 23.60 43.84 -17.30
C ASP A 555 22.30 43.92 -16.48
N GLN A 556 21.34 44.71 -16.94
CA GLN A 556 20.03 44.85 -16.29
C GLN A 556 19.20 43.56 -16.42
N ILE A 557 19.24 42.92 -17.60
CA ILE A 557 18.54 41.65 -17.83
C ILE A 557 19.17 40.55 -16.98
N THR A 558 20.51 40.48 -16.93
CA THR A 558 21.24 39.50 -16.13
C THR A 558 20.92 39.65 -14.64
N GLU A 559 20.89 40.89 -14.12
CA GLU A 559 20.59 41.14 -12.72
C GLU A 559 19.12 40.83 -12.36
N ALA A 560 18.17 41.20 -13.23
CA ALA A 560 16.77 40.86 -13.05
C ALA A 560 16.53 39.35 -13.12
N HIS A 561 17.20 38.65 -14.04
CA HIS A 561 17.12 37.20 -14.18
C HIS A 561 17.72 36.49 -12.98
N ARG A 562 18.88 36.95 -12.48
CA ARG A 562 19.51 36.44 -11.26
C ARG A 562 18.58 36.56 -10.05
N THR A 563 17.98 37.74 -9.85
CA THR A 563 17.05 37.99 -8.73
C THR A 563 15.82 37.10 -8.81
N PHE A 564 15.22 36.97 -9.99
CA PHE A 564 14.10 36.07 -10.22
C PHE A 564 14.48 34.60 -9.96
N LYS A 565 15.64 34.15 -10.46
CA LYS A 565 16.15 32.78 -10.28
C LYS A 565 16.39 32.44 -8.81
N GLU A 566 17.00 33.35 -8.05
CA GLU A 566 17.22 33.19 -6.61
C GLU A 566 15.89 33.14 -5.84
N ALA A 567 14.95 34.03 -6.15
CA ALA A 567 13.64 34.05 -5.52
C ALA A 567 12.84 32.76 -5.82
N ASN A 568 12.84 32.30 -7.07
CA ASN A 568 12.18 31.06 -7.48
C ASN A 568 12.79 29.85 -6.77
N GLY A 569 14.13 29.73 -6.78
CA GLY A 569 14.84 28.62 -6.14
C GLY A 569 14.56 28.53 -4.63
N LYS A 570 14.57 29.68 -3.94
CA LYS A 570 14.26 29.75 -2.51
C LYS A 570 12.83 29.31 -2.21
N LEU A 571 11.85 29.85 -2.94
CA LEU A 571 10.44 29.55 -2.70
C LEU A 571 10.12 28.09 -3.06
N ARG A 572 10.58 27.58 -4.21
CA ARG A 572 10.33 26.18 -4.61
C ARG A 572 10.93 25.20 -3.62
N LYS A 573 12.16 25.45 -3.14
CA LYS A 573 12.79 24.61 -2.10
C LYS A 573 11.93 24.56 -0.83
N GLU A 574 11.51 25.72 -0.33
CA GLU A 574 10.68 25.80 0.87
C GLU A 574 9.33 25.06 0.68
N LEU A 575 8.66 25.25 -0.46
CA LEU A 575 7.41 24.58 -0.74
C LEU A 575 7.58 23.06 -0.85
N SER A 576 8.66 22.59 -1.49
CA SER A 576 8.99 21.16 -1.57
C SER A 576 9.27 20.53 -0.21
N GLU A 577 9.93 21.26 0.69
CA GLU A 577 10.12 20.82 2.08
C GLU A 577 8.77 20.71 2.82
N MET A 578 7.81 21.61 2.55
CA MET A 578 6.46 21.52 3.11
C MET A 578 5.66 20.35 2.55
N THR A 579 5.75 20.06 1.24
CA THR A 579 5.03 18.94 0.61
C THR A 579 5.67 17.59 0.92
N GLY A 580 6.96 17.55 1.27
CA GLY A 580 7.75 16.32 1.35
C GLY A 580 8.08 15.74 -0.03
N ASP A 581 7.79 16.47 -1.11
CA ASP A 581 8.10 16.08 -2.48
C ASP A 581 9.42 16.73 -2.90
N ALA A 582 10.46 15.92 -3.03
CA ALA A 582 11.77 16.38 -3.49
C ALA A 582 11.68 16.92 -4.92
N LEU A 583 12.16 18.15 -5.17
CA LEU A 583 12.17 18.76 -6.50
C LEU A 583 12.78 17.78 -7.52
N PRO A 584 12.19 17.65 -8.73
CA PRO A 584 12.72 16.72 -9.72
C PRO A 584 14.15 17.12 -10.05
N GLU A 585 15.10 16.19 -9.95
CA GLU A 585 16.44 16.43 -10.47
C GLU A 585 16.34 16.61 -11.99
N ASP A 586 17.02 17.63 -12.53
CA ASP A 586 16.98 17.93 -13.95
C ASP A 586 17.62 16.78 -14.74
N GLU A 587 16.78 15.93 -15.33
CA GLU A 587 17.21 14.88 -16.26
C GLU A 587 17.92 15.46 -17.49
N GLU A 588 17.71 16.74 -17.83
CA GLU A 588 18.52 17.40 -18.86
C GLU A 588 19.99 17.54 -18.44
N ALA A 589 20.28 17.74 -17.15
CA ALA A 589 21.65 17.80 -16.64
C ALA A 589 22.29 16.40 -16.68
N MET A 590 21.56 15.36 -16.24
CA MET A 590 22.04 13.97 -16.29
C MET A 590 22.11 13.40 -17.72
N GLY A 591 21.21 13.80 -18.62
CA GLY A 591 21.18 13.42 -20.03
C GLY A 591 22.34 14.04 -20.80
N ARG A 592 22.57 15.36 -20.63
CA ARG A 592 23.74 16.05 -21.20
C ARG A 592 25.05 15.52 -20.64
N GLU A 593 25.10 15.17 -19.36
CA GLU A 593 26.30 14.59 -18.73
C GLU A 593 26.53 13.13 -19.15
N GLY A 594 25.46 12.35 -19.32
CA GLY A 594 25.47 10.99 -19.86
C GLY A 594 25.90 10.94 -21.32
N GLU A 595 25.42 11.86 -22.16
CA GLU A 595 25.88 12.03 -23.54
C GLU A 595 27.34 12.47 -23.59
N ARG A 596 27.75 13.47 -22.80
CA ARG A 596 29.16 13.89 -22.69
C ARG A 596 30.08 12.77 -22.18
N ARG A 597 29.56 11.83 -21.38
CA ARG A 597 30.30 10.67 -20.87
C ARG A 597 30.39 9.59 -21.96
N ARG A 598 29.31 9.32 -22.70
CA ARG A 598 29.31 8.42 -23.87
C ARG A 598 30.22 8.92 -24.98
N GLU A 599 30.23 10.22 -25.25
CA GLU A 599 31.09 10.85 -26.26
C GLU A 599 32.58 10.81 -25.85
N ARG A 600 32.89 10.98 -24.56
CA ARG A 600 34.24 10.77 -24.01
C ARG A 600 34.72 9.32 -24.06
N PHE A 601 33.81 8.35 -23.99
CA PHE A 601 34.13 6.92 -24.15
C PHE A 601 34.22 6.49 -25.61
N ARG A 602 33.57 7.21 -26.54
CA ARG A 602 33.65 6.94 -27.99
C ARG A 602 34.91 7.53 -28.63
N ASN A 603 35.46 8.56 -28.02
CA ASN A 603 36.69 9.26 -28.45
C ASN A 603 37.96 8.80 -27.72
N ARG A 604 37.89 7.69 -26.96
CA ARG A 604 39.01 6.94 -26.42
C ARG A 604 38.99 5.55 -27.01
#